data_AF-A0A432G532-F1
#
_entry.id   AF-A0A432G532-F1
#
_cell.length_a   1.000
_cell.length_b   1.000
_cell.length_c   1.000
_cell.angle_alpha   90.00
_cell.angle_beta   90.00
_cell.angle_gamma   90.00
#
_symmetry.space_group_name_H-M   'P 1'
#
loop_
_entity.id
_entity.type
_entity.pdbx_description
1 polymer ?
#
loop_
_entity_poly.entity_id
_entity_poly.type
_entity_poly.pdbx_seq_one_letter_code
_entity_poly.pdbx_strand_id
1 'polypeptide(L)'
;TKINSVKIIKTSIKSKKTRKTVITNIFSGRPARGIENRSIREIGPINADTPEFPLAAAAISALRTKAEAVGVDDFTPLWCGENISGCSEIPAAELTRLLVTEL
;
A
#
# COMPACT_ATOMS: atom_id res chain seq x y z
N THR A 1 -7.34 -0.36 17.14
CA THR A 1 -6.87 0.50 16.03
C THR A 1 -5.97 -0.21 15.01
N LYS A 2 -5.09 -1.16 15.37
CA LYS A 2 -4.21 -1.90 14.42
C LYS A 2 -4.89 -2.93 13.48
N ILE A 3 -6.09 -3.42 13.82
CA ILE A 3 -6.74 -4.55 13.11
C ILE A 3 -7.29 -4.15 11.73
N ASN A 4 -7.67 -2.88 11.53
CA ASN A 4 -8.28 -2.44 10.26
C ASN A 4 -7.26 -2.31 9.13
N SER A 5 -6.06 -1.78 9.38
CA SER A 5 -5.08 -1.50 8.32
C SER A 5 -4.63 -2.77 7.60
N VAL A 6 -4.38 -3.86 8.34
CA VAL A 6 -3.97 -5.15 7.75
C VAL A 6 -5.09 -5.73 6.89
N LYS A 7 -6.34 -5.67 7.37
CA LYS A 7 -7.51 -6.13 6.61
C LYS A 7 -7.70 -5.31 5.33
N ILE A 8 -7.54 -4.00 5.41
CA ILE A 8 -7.61 -3.09 4.26
C ILE A 8 -6.54 -3.47 3.23
N ILE A 9 -5.27 -3.56 3.63
CA ILE A 9 -4.16 -3.90 2.72
C ILE A 9 -4.41 -5.24 2.01
N LYS A 10 -4.78 -6.29 2.78
CA LYS A 10 -5.10 -7.60 2.20
C LYS A 10 -6.28 -7.52 1.22
N THR A 11 -7.30 -6.73 1.53
CA THR A 11 -8.47 -6.57 0.66
C THR A 11 -8.10 -5.81 -0.61
N SER A 12 -7.27 -4.77 -0.53
CA SER A 12 -6.82 -4.00 -1.69
C SER A 12 -5.93 -4.83 -2.63
N ILE A 13 -5.04 -5.66 -2.08
CA ILE A 13 -4.21 -6.60 -2.87
C ILE A 13 -5.08 -7.67 -3.56
N LYS A 14 -6.08 -8.23 -2.86
CA LYS A 14 -6.98 -9.26 -3.41
C LYS A 14 -8.04 -8.73 -4.36
N SER A 15 -8.21 -7.41 -4.45
CA SER A 15 -9.26 -6.82 -5.26
C SER A 15 -9.06 -7.17 -6.74
N LYS A 16 -10.09 -7.73 -7.38
CA LYS A 16 -10.11 -7.91 -8.85
C LYS A 16 -10.18 -6.59 -9.62
N LYS A 17 -10.36 -5.46 -8.94
CA LYS A 17 -10.20 -4.14 -9.55
C LYS A 17 -8.74 -4.01 -9.94
N THR A 18 -8.46 -3.92 -11.24
CA THR A 18 -7.11 -3.64 -11.78
C THR A 18 -6.65 -2.27 -11.29
N ARG A 19 -6.04 -2.23 -10.11
CA ARG A 19 -5.41 -1.02 -9.59
C ARG A 19 -3.95 -1.07 -9.97
N LYS A 20 -3.54 -0.11 -10.81
CA LYS A 20 -2.15 0.11 -11.20
C LYS A 20 -1.29 0.32 -9.95
N THR A 21 -0.07 -0.22 -9.92
CA THR A 21 0.94 0.21 -8.94
C THR A 21 1.84 1.28 -9.54
N VAL A 22 2.23 2.25 -8.73
CA VAL A 22 3.06 3.39 -9.15
C VAL A 22 4.14 3.67 -8.11
N ILE A 23 5.19 4.37 -8.53
CA ILE A 23 6.21 4.90 -7.62
C ILE A 23 5.73 6.26 -7.09
N THR A 24 5.61 6.40 -5.78
CA THR A 24 5.12 7.62 -5.12
C THR A 24 5.98 8.04 -3.94
N ASN A 25 6.11 9.36 -3.71
CA ASN A 25 6.80 9.90 -2.53
C ASN A 25 5.85 10.42 -1.44
N ILE A 26 4.55 10.59 -1.74
CA ILE A 26 3.62 11.40 -0.93
C ILE A 26 3.35 10.87 0.49
N PHE A 27 3.64 9.58 0.75
CA PHE A 27 3.40 8.96 2.05
C PHE A 27 4.61 8.95 2.98
N SER A 28 5.82 9.12 2.46
CA SER A 28 7.06 8.95 3.23
C SER A 28 8.07 10.07 3.01
N GLY A 29 7.98 10.83 1.92
CA GLY A 29 8.99 11.78 1.47
C GLY A 29 10.06 11.16 0.58
N ARG A 30 10.00 9.85 0.30
CA ARG A 30 10.89 9.14 -0.64
C ARG A 30 10.10 8.24 -1.60
N PRO A 31 10.59 8.04 -2.84
CA PRO A 31 9.96 7.14 -3.81
C PRO A 31 9.80 5.71 -3.26
N ALA A 32 8.58 5.19 -3.25
CA ALA A 32 8.23 3.81 -2.91
C ALA A 32 7.08 3.31 -3.79
N ARG A 33 7.01 2.00 -4.06
CA ARG A 33 5.97 1.42 -4.93
C ARG A 33 4.72 1.00 -4.17
N GLY A 34 3.56 1.51 -4.57
CA GLY A 34 2.28 1.13 -3.99
C GLY A 34 1.14 1.11 -5.00
N ILE A 35 0.04 0.47 -4.60
CA ILE A 35 -1.23 0.47 -5.33
C ILE A 35 -1.77 1.90 -5.34
N GLU A 36 -2.14 2.39 -6.53
CA GLU A 36 -2.71 3.72 -6.70
C GLU A 36 -4.05 3.85 -5.94
N ASN A 37 -4.12 4.84 -5.05
CA ASN A 37 -5.33 5.25 -4.35
C ASN A 37 -5.66 6.71 -4.68
N ARG A 38 -6.70 7.25 -4.03
CA ARG A 38 -7.15 8.62 -4.26
C ARG A 38 -6.05 9.65 -3.97
N SER A 39 -5.33 9.53 -2.86
CA SER A 39 -4.24 10.45 -2.52
C SER A 39 -3.17 10.48 -3.60
N ILE A 40 -2.78 9.31 -4.13
CA ILE A 40 -1.82 9.23 -5.23
C ILE A 40 -2.34 9.94 -6.49
N ARG A 41 -3.61 9.74 -6.86
CA ARG A 41 -4.22 10.36 -8.05
C ARG A 41 -4.35 11.88 -7.94
N GLU A 42 -4.65 12.38 -6.75
CA GLU A 42 -4.97 13.80 -6.53
C GLU A 42 -3.75 14.63 -6.13
N ILE A 43 -2.76 14.03 -5.45
CA ILE A 43 -1.59 14.74 -4.90
C ILE A 43 -0.31 14.39 -5.66
N GLY A 44 -0.17 13.15 -6.12
CA GLY A 44 1.07 12.60 -6.66
C GLY A 44 0.97 12.14 -8.13
N PRO A 45 1.68 11.07 -8.54
CA PRO A 45 2.36 10.11 -7.69
C PRO A 45 3.68 10.65 -7.10
N ILE A 46 4.40 11.49 -7.83
CA ILE A 46 5.57 12.23 -7.32
C ILE A 46 5.20 13.69 -7.20
N ASN A 47 5.39 14.27 -6.01
CA ASN A 47 5.08 15.66 -5.73
C ASN A 47 6.27 16.35 -5.04
N ALA A 48 6.72 17.48 -5.61
CA ALA A 48 7.87 18.26 -5.15
C ALA A 48 7.64 18.94 -3.79
N ASP A 49 6.38 19.24 -3.46
CA ASP A 49 5.97 19.87 -2.19
C ASP A 49 5.81 18.84 -1.05
N THR A 50 6.02 17.56 -1.33
CA THR A 50 5.99 16.53 -0.29
C THR A 50 7.13 16.76 0.70
N PRO A 51 6.87 16.83 2.01
CA PRO A 51 7.92 16.95 3.01
C PRO A 51 8.98 15.86 2.86
N GLU A 52 10.25 16.22 3.03
CA GLU A 52 11.35 15.26 2.91
C GLU A 52 11.22 14.10 3.90
N PHE A 53 11.76 12.96 3.52
CA PHE A 53 11.71 11.77 4.37
C PHE A 53 12.41 11.99 5.72
N PRO A 54 11.81 11.55 6.84
CA PRO A 54 10.57 10.75 6.95
C PRO A 54 9.29 11.56 7.26
N LEU A 55 9.30 12.88 7.08
CA LEU A 55 8.30 13.79 7.65
C LEU A 55 6.89 13.65 7.03
N ALA A 56 6.77 13.25 5.76
CA ALA A 56 5.47 13.12 5.09
C ALA A 56 4.53 12.10 5.75
N ALA A 57 5.08 11.10 6.46
CA ALA A 57 4.27 10.08 7.14
C ALA A 57 3.39 10.69 8.25
N ALA A 58 3.92 11.69 8.97
CA ALA A 58 3.18 12.37 10.01
C ALA A 58 2.02 13.19 9.42
N ALA A 59 2.25 13.85 8.29
CA ALA A 59 1.27 14.74 7.64
C ALA A 59 -0.03 14.02 7.23
N ILE A 60 0.07 12.77 6.75
CA ILE A 60 -1.09 12.01 6.25
C ILE A 60 -1.73 11.09 7.32
N SER A 61 -1.07 10.92 8.47
CA SER A 61 -1.45 9.93 9.50
C SER A 61 -2.87 10.09 10.05
N ALA A 62 -3.32 11.32 10.27
CA ALA A 62 -4.65 11.62 10.79
C ALA A 62 -5.76 11.29 9.77
N LEU A 63 -5.53 11.63 8.50
CA LEU A 63 -6.44 11.30 7.39
C LEU A 63 -6.52 9.79 7.20
N ARG A 64 -5.37 9.11 7.18
CA ARG A 64 -5.27 7.66 7.13
C ARG A 64 -6.07 7.01 8.27
N THR A 65 -5.88 7.45 9.50
CA THR A 65 -6.57 6.86 10.67
C THR A 65 -8.08 6.97 10.55
N LYS A 66 -8.59 8.14 10.14
CA LYS A 66 -10.04 8.35 9.97
C LYS A 66 -10.61 7.55 8.79
N ALA A 67 -9.93 7.55 7.65
CA ALA A 67 -10.37 6.80 6.46
C ALA A 67 -10.40 5.29 6.74
N GLU A 68 -9.34 4.76 7.36
CA GLU A 68 -9.27 3.33 7.69
C GLU A 68 -10.33 2.93 8.73
N ALA A 69 -10.75 3.82 9.64
CA ALA A 69 -11.82 3.55 10.60
C ALA A 69 -13.18 3.29 9.93
N VAL A 70 -13.41 3.89 8.76
CA VAL A 70 -14.63 3.69 7.94
C VAL A 70 -14.41 2.74 6.76
N GLY A 71 -13.29 2.01 6.73
CA GLY A 71 -13.00 1.00 5.72
C GLY A 71 -12.56 1.56 4.35
N VAL A 72 -12.11 2.81 4.30
CA VAL A 72 -11.64 3.48 3.07
C VAL A 72 -10.10 3.54 3.07
N ASP A 73 -9.48 3.28 1.92
CA ASP A 73 -8.02 3.17 1.76
C ASP A 73 -7.37 4.34 1.01
N ASP A 74 -8.13 5.42 0.82
CA ASP A 74 -7.77 6.61 0.05
C ASP A 74 -6.46 7.28 0.48
N PHE A 75 -6.08 7.15 1.76
CA PHE A 75 -4.88 7.75 2.38
C PHE A 75 -3.91 6.69 2.94
N THR A 76 -4.16 5.41 2.67
CA THR A 76 -3.34 4.31 3.17
C THR A 76 -2.16 4.07 2.23
N PRO A 77 -0.91 3.98 2.72
CA PRO A 77 0.22 3.54 1.91
C PRO A 77 0.09 2.04 1.59
N LEU A 78 -0.55 1.71 0.46
CA LEU A 78 -0.79 0.35 0.00
C LEU A 78 0.44 -0.22 -0.74
N TRP A 79 1.54 -0.45 -0.03
CA TRP A 79 2.77 -0.95 -0.64
C TRP A 79 2.59 -2.31 -1.32
N CYS A 80 3.01 -2.40 -2.58
CA CYS A 80 2.81 -3.56 -3.41
C CYS A 80 3.74 -3.52 -4.64
N GLY A 81 4.23 -4.68 -5.06
CA GLY A 81 4.95 -4.84 -6.33
C GLY A 81 4.04 -4.71 -7.54
N GLU A 82 4.56 -4.99 -8.74
CA GLU A 82 3.75 -5.01 -9.97
C GLU A 82 3.03 -6.34 -10.19
N ASN A 83 3.60 -7.43 -9.68
CA ASN A 83 3.01 -8.76 -9.78
C ASN A 83 2.47 -9.24 -8.43
N ILE A 84 1.17 -9.47 -8.37
CA ILE A 84 0.46 -10.02 -7.20
C ILE A 84 0.01 -11.47 -7.40
N SER A 85 0.29 -12.08 -8.56
CA SER A 85 -0.19 -13.43 -8.89
C SER A 85 0.32 -14.51 -7.94
N GLY A 86 1.49 -14.30 -7.34
CA GLY A 86 2.08 -15.20 -6.34
C GLY A 86 1.62 -14.95 -4.91
N CYS A 87 0.78 -13.94 -4.64
CA CYS A 87 0.29 -13.68 -3.29
C CYS A 87 -0.66 -14.79 -2.83
N SER A 88 -0.32 -15.46 -1.73
CA SER A 88 -1.11 -16.56 -1.15
C SER A 88 -1.33 -16.38 0.36
N GLU A 89 -2.52 -16.69 0.86
CA GLU A 89 -2.87 -16.62 2.29
C GLU A 89 -2.60 -17.96 3.00
N ILE A 90 -1.35 -18.41 2.95
CA ILE A 90 -0.84 -19.63 3.63
C ILE A 90 0.27 -19.27 4.63
N PRO A 91 0.65 -20.16 5.55
CA PRO A 91 1.80 -19.94 6.42
C PRO A 91 3.08 -19.65 5.62
N ALA A 92 3.88 -18.68 6.06
CA ALA A 92 5.10 -18.29 5.35
C ALA A 92 6.07 -19.47 5.12
N ALA A 93 6.18 -20.40 6.07
CA ALA A 93 7.00 -21.60 5.93
C ALA A 93 6.54 -22.51 4.78
N GLU A 94 5.23 -22.55 4.50
CA GLU A 94 4.68 -23.32 3.39
C GLU A 94 4.95 -22.61 2.06
N LEU A 95 4.73 -21.29 1.99
CA LEU A 95 5.04 -20.51 0.81
C LEU A 95 6.52 -20.61 0.43
N THR A 96 7.44 -20.53 1.40
CA THR A 96 8.87 -20.71 1.15
C THR A 96 9.20 -22.08 0.56
N ARG A 97 8.51 -23.15 1.00
CA ARG A 97 8.71 -24.49 0.42
C ARG A 97 8.19 -24.57 -1.02
N LEU A 98 7.02 -23.99 -1.30
CA LEU A 98 6.46 -23.93 -2.66
C LEU A 98 7.39 -23.20 -3.63
N LEU A 99 7.97 -22.07 -3.21
CA LEU A 99 8.91 -21.30 -4.04
C LEU A 99 10.15 -22.10 -4.45
N VAL A 100 10.62 -23.06 -3.63
CA VAL A 100 11.75 -23.93 -4.00
C VAL A 100 11.33 -25.00 -5.01
N THR A 101 10.06 -25.44 -5.00
CA THR A 101 9.55 -26.46 -5.92
C THR A 101 9.12 -25.92 -7.28
N GLU A 102 8.95 -24.60 -7.42
CA GLU A 102 8.59 -23.92 -8.68
C GLU A 102 9.81 -23.47 -9.51
N LEU A 103 11.03 -23.71 -9.01
CA LEU A 103 12.29 -23.51 -9.73
C LEU A 103 12.67 -24.74 -10.56
#